data_AF-A0A917F0F9-F1
#
_entry.id   AF-A0A917F0F9-F1
#
_cell.length_a   1.000
_cell.length_b   1.000
_cell.length_c   1.000
_cell.angle_alpha   90.00
_cell.angle_beta   90.00
_cell.angle_gamma   90.00
#
_symmetry.space_group_name_H-M   'P 1'
#
loop_
_entity.id
_entity.type
_entity.pdbx_description
1 polymer ?
#
loop_
_entity_poly.entity_id
_entity_poly.type
_entity_poly.pdbx_seq_one_letter_code
_entity_poly.pdbx_strand_id
1 'polypeptide(L)'
;MGCVDERTTPTATGIVPPEVPLRTVTLAKVGLVAWAVALLVILVVPTLRTGERSWWVWVPVAGLVLGAAGYVYLRRGRGNAAMA
;
A
#
# COMPACT_ATOMS: atom_id res chain seq x y z
N MET A 1 53.82 -24.90 -6.70
CA MET A 1 53.39 -25.25 -8.07
C MET A 1 52.15 -26.14 -7.92
N GLY A 2 50.93 -25.66 -7.72
CA GLY A 2 50.29 -24.43 -8.15
C GLY A 2 49.14 -24.80 -9.10
N CYS A 3 48.05 -25.36 -8.58
CA CYS A 3 46.73 -25.37 -9.23
C CYS A 3 45.67 -25.91 -8.25
N VAL A 4 45.34 -25.12 -7.23
CA VAL A 4 44.00 -25.22 -6.63
C VAL A 4 43.12 -24.38 -7.55
N ASP A 5 42.28 -25.04 -8.34
CA ASP A 5 41.32 -24.37 -9.23
C ASP A 5 40.27 -23.66 -8.35
N GLU A 6 40.49 -22.37 -8.11
CA GLU A 6 39.60 -21.43 -7.41
C GLU A 6 38.34 -21.10 -8.25
N ARG A 7 37.70 -22.11 -8.86
CA ARG A 7 36.49 -21.94 -9.68
C ARG A 7 35.24 -22.64 -9.15
N THR A 8 35.21 -23.03 -7.89
CA THR A 8 33.94 -23.24 -7.18
C THR A 8 33.44 -21.93 -6.61
N THR A 9 33.25 -20.95 -7.50
CA THR A 9 32.39 -19.81 -7.23
C THR A 9 31.01 -20.39 -6.87
N PRO A 10 30.48 -20.23 -5.65
CA PRO A 10 29.12 -20.65 -5.37
C PRO A 10 28.23 -19.88 -6.34
N THR A 11 27.68 -20.58 -7.34
CA THR A 11 26.68 -20.06 -8.26
C THR A 11 25.64 -19.38 -7.39
N ALA A 12 25.60 -18.05 -7.44
CA ALA A 12 24.60 -17.27 -6.75
C ALA A 12 23.25 -17.78 -7.26
N THR A 13 22.59 -18.62 -6.46
CA THR A 13 21.25 -19.12 -6.74
C THR A 13 20.39 -17.88 -6.86
N GLY A 14 20.08 -17.50 -8.10
CA GLY A 14 19.33 -16.30 -8.40
C GLY A 14 17.99 -16.40 -7.69
N ILE A 15 17.85 -15.65 -6.60
CA ILE A 15 16.57 -15.48 -5.95
C ILE A 15 15.75 -14.64 -6.91
N VAL A 16 14.91 -15.29 -7.71
CA VAL A 16 13.86 -14.63 -8.47
C VAL A 16 12.82 -14.19 -7.45
N PRO A 17 12.69 -12.88 -7.15
CA PRO A 17 11.72 -12.42 -6.17
C PRO A 17 10.32 -12.79 -6.67
N PRO A 18 9.46 -13.39 -5.84
CA PRO A 18 8.10 -13.68 -6.26
C PRO A 18 7.41 -12.36 -6.58
N GLU A 19 6.94 -12.24 -7.81
CA GLU A 19 6.14 -11.11 -8.25
C GLU A 19 4.78 -11.19 -7.58
N VAL A 20 4.67 -10.55 -6.40
CA VAL A 20 3.39 -10.43 -5.66
C VAL A 20 2.88 -8.98 -5.60
N PRO A 21 2.59 -8.30 -6.73
CA PRO A 21 2.03 -6.95 -6.66
C PRO A 21 0.49 -6.91 -6.59
N LEU A 22 -0.22 -8.00 -6.87
CA LEU A 22 -1.67 -7.92 -7.12
C LEU A 22 -2.54 -7.86 -5.86
N ARG A 23 -2.18 -8.56 -4.78
CA ARG A 23 -3.00 -8.59 -3.55
C ARG A 23 -2.98 -7.26 -2.79
N THR A 24 -1.82 -6.61 -2.68
CA THR A 24 -1.65 -5.37 -1.90
C THR A 24 -2.36 -4.18 -2.54
N VAL A 25 -2.30 -4.07 -3.87
CA VAL A 25 -3.04 -3.02 -4.63
C VAL A 25 -4.55 -3.20 -4.49
N THR A 26 -5.02 -4.46 -4.51
CA THR A 26 -6.45 -4.77 -4.29
C THR A 26 -6.89 -4.35 -2.89
N LEU A 27 -6.08 -4.66 -1.86
CA LEU A 27 -6.38 -4.28 -0.48
C LEU A 27 -6.42 -2.75 -0.30
N ALA A 28 -5.47 -2.03 -0.90
CA ALA A 28 -5.47 -0.55 -0.88
C ALA A 28 -6.71 0.04 -1.58
N LYS A 29 -7.13 -0.54 -2.72
CA LYS A 29 -8.39 -0.17 -3.40
C LYS A 29 -9.60 -0.40 -2.51
N VAL A 30 -9.69 -1.56 -1.85
CA VAL A 30 -10.82 -1.88 -0.94
C VAL A 30 -10.84 -0.91 0.23
N GLY A 31 -9.69 -0.58 0.83
CA GLY A 31 -9.59 0.42 1.88
C GLY A 31 -10.06 1.81 1.43
N LEU A 32 -9.65 2.25 0.23
CA LEU A 32 -10.09 3.53 -0.34
C LEU A 32 -11.62 3.57 -0.54
N VAL A 33 -12.19 2.51 -1.12
CA VAL A 33 -13.64 2.40 -1.35
C VAL A 33 -14.40 2.37 -0.02
N ALA A 34 -13.93 1.59 0.96
CA ALA A 34 -14.54 1.53 2.29
C ALA A 34 -14.55 2.91 2.97
N TRP A 35 -13.44 3.65 2.90
CA TRP A 35 -13.37 5.01 3.46
C TRP A 35 -14.24 6.02 2.71
N ALA A 36 -14.35 5.92 1.38
CA ALA A 36 -15.27 6.75 0.60
C ALA A 36 -16.73 6.49 0.99
N VAL A 37 -17.10 5.21 1.19
CA VAL A 37 -18.44 4.83 1.69
C VAL A 37 -18.68 5.37 3.10
N ALA A 38 -17.70 5.26 4.00
CA ALA A 38 -17.82 5.81 5.34
C ALA A 38 -18.02 7.34 5.33
N LEU A 39 -17.28 8.06 4.48
CA LEU A 39 -17.46 9.51 4.32
C LEU A 39 -18.85 9.85 3.77
N LEU A 40 -19.33 9.09 2.78
CA LEU A 40 -20.67 9.25 2.24
C LEU A 40 -21.73 9.08 3.33
N VAL A 41 -21.61 8.05 4.17
CA VAL A 41 -22.53 7.81 5.30
C VAL A 41 -22.54 8.99 6.27
N ILE A 42 -21.37 9.53 6.65
CA ILE A 42 -21.31 10.70 7.55
C ILE A 42 -21.90 11.96 6.89
N LEU A 43 -21.76 12.13 5.57
CA LEU A 43 -22.36 13.26 4.85
C LEU A 43 -23.88 13.15 4.73
N VAL A 44 -24.39 11.93 4.50
CA VAL A 44 -25.83 11.63 4.38
C VAL A 44 -26.53 11.70 5.73
N VAL A 45 -25.84 11.38 6.83
CA VAL A 45 -26.41 11.40 8.17
C VAL A 45 -25.92 12.64 8.93
N PRO A 46 -26.60 13.81 8.79
CA PRO A 46 -26.17 15.06 9.40
C PRO A 46 -26.13 15.02 10.93
N THR A 47 -26.92 14.13 11.55
CA THR A 47 -26.94 13.95 13.02
C THR A 47 -25.62 13.40 13.57
N LEU A 48 -24.80 12.74 12.75
CA LEU A 48 -23.46 12.25 13.16
C LEU A 48 -22.39 13.34 13.12
N ARG A 49 -22.63 14.46 12.43
CA ARG A 49 -21.65 15.56 12.26
C ARG A 49 -22.03 16.85 13.02
N THR A 50 -23.14 16.84 13.75
CA THR A 50 -23.61 17.98 14.55
C THR A 50 -23.09 17.94 16.00
N GLY A 51 -22.80 19.11 16.57
CA GLY A 51 -22.36 19.25 17.97
C GLY A 51 -20.92 18.81 18.24
N GLU A 52 -20.66 18.26 19.42
CA GLU A 52 -19.34 17.71 19.86
C GLU A 52 -18.82 16.56 18.99
N ARG A 53 -19.62 16.04 18.06
CA ARG A 53 -19.24 14.92 17.18
C ARG A 53 -18.75 15.39 15.80
N SER A 54 -18.73 16.70 15.54
CA SER A 54 -18.24 17.27 14.27
C SER A 54 -16.82 16.81 13.90
N TRP A 55 -15.97 16.47 14.88
CA TRP A 55 -14.64 15.91 14.65
C TRP A 55 -14.65 14.51 14.00
N TRP A 56 -15.75 13.75 14.09
CA TRP A 56 -15.87 12.42 13.48
C TRP A 56 -15.70 12.43 11.96
N VAL A 57 -15.93 13.57 11.30
CA VAL A 57 -15.67 13.74 9.86
C VAL A 57 -14.18 13.56 9.55
N TRP A 58 -13.28 13.90 10.47
CA TRP A 58 -11.84 13.76 10.26
C TRP A 58 -11.37 12.30 10.27
N VAL A 59 -12.12 11.38 10.88
CA VAL A 59 -11.78 9.95 10.91
C VAL A 59 -11.79 9.35 9.49
N PRO A 60 -12.89 9.45 8.71
CA PRO A 60 -12.88 9.02 7.33
C PRO A 60 -12.02 9.86 6.42
N VAL A 61 -11.86 11.17 6.68
CA VAL A 61 -10.92 11.99 5.90
C VAL A 61 -9.49 11.47 6.06
N ALA A 62 -9.04 11.22 7.29
CA ALA A 62 -7.71 10.67 7.56
C ALA A 62 -7.53 9.29 6.91
N GLY A 63 -8.53 8.42 7.02
CA GLY A 63 -8.54 7.11 6.38
C GLY A 63 -8.48 7.15 4.84
N LEU A 64 -9.23 8.07 4.22
CA LEU A 64 -9.25 8.27 2.77
C LEU A 64 -7.90 8.84 2.29
N VAL A 65 -7.31 9.78 3.04
CA VAL A 65 -5.97 10.32 2.76
C VAL A 65 -4.89 9.23 2.87
N LEU A 66 -4.91 8.42 3.94
CA LEU A 66 -3.95 7.33 4.13
C LEU A 66 -4.12 6.23 3.07
N GLY A 67 -5.36 5.86 2.75
CA GLY A 67 -5.68 4.91 1.69
C GLY A 67 -5.27 5.41 0.30
N ALA A 68 -5.50 6.69 0.01
CA ALA A 68 -5.06 7.33 -1.24
C ALA A 68 -3.53 7.41 -1.31
N ALA A 69 -2.86 7.76 -0.21
CA ALA A 69 -1.40 7.78 -0.13
C ALA A 69 -0.81 6.39 -0.37
N GLY A 70 -1.36 5.34 0.24
CA GLY A 70 -0.96 3.95 0.01
C GLY A 70 -1.21 3.49 -1.44
N TYR A 71 -2.38 3.82 -2.01
CA TYR A 71 -2.68 3.52 -3.40
C TYR A 71 -1.74 4.26 -4.37
N VAL A 72 -1.51 5.56 -4.15
CA VAL A 72 -0.57 6.36 -4.95
C VAL A 72 0.84 5.81 -4.81
N TYR A 73 1.30 5.44 -3.62
CA TYR A 73 2.62 4.84 -3.39
C TYR A 73 2.83 3.55 -4.18
N LEU A 74 1.83 2.66 -4.15
CA LEU A 74 1.82 1.42 -4.92
C LEU A 74 1.74 1.69 -6.43
N ARG A 75 0.88 2.61 -6.86
CA ARG A 75 0.67 2.97 -8.28
C ARG A 75 1.87 3.71 -8.89
N ARG A 76 2.62 4.48 -8.10
CA ARG A 76 3.84 5.18 -8.54
C ARG A 76 5.05 4.27 -8.64
N GLY A 77 4.92 2.98 -8.34
CA GLY A 77 6.00 2.02 -8.57
C GLY A 77 7.18 2.18 -7.62
N ARG A 78 7.05 2.85 -6.46
CA ARG A 78 8.09 2.78 -5.40
C ARG A 78 8.01 1.51 -4.56
N GLY A 79 6.97 0.69 -4.79
CA GLY A 79 6.98 -0.74 -4.46
C GLY A 79 7.81 -1.58 -5.46
N ASN A 80 8.37 -0.94 -6.49
CA ASN A 80 9.40 -1.53 -7.33
C ASN A 80 10.75 -1.04 -6.78
N ALA A 81 11.43 -1.89 -6.02
CA ALA A 81 12.88 -1.83 -5.90
C ALA A 81 13.53 -2.24 -7.23
N ALA A 82 13.04 -1.70 -8.35
CA ALA A 82 13.81 -1.55 -9.58
C ALA A 82 14.58 -0.24 -9.45
N MET A 83 15.53 -0.21 -8.52
CA MET A 83 16.76 0.52 -8.81
C MET A 83 17.58 -0.42 -9.69
N ALA A 84 18.03 0.16 -10.80
CA ALA A 84 18.79 -0.45 -11.87
C ALA A 84 20.05 -1.19 -11.39
#